data_AF-A0A848VR00-F1
#
_entry.id   AF-A0A848VR00-F1
#
_cell.length_a   1.000
_cell.length_b   1.000
_cell.length_c   1.000
_cell.angle_alpha   90.00
_cell.angle_beta   90.00
_cell.angle_gamma   90.00
#
_symmetry.space_group_name_H-M   'P 1'
#
loop_
_entity.id
_entity.type
_entity.pdbx_description
1 polymer ?
#
loop_
_entity_poly.entity_id
_entity_poly.type
_entity_poly.pdbx_seq_one_letter_code
_entity_poly.pdbx_strand_id
1 'polypeptide(L)'
;MAITLFVASILGITSMVFYKTIITKEWRNKVPNESEHWRGFIFYHNPNDPRYFLPKRTGLGWTINLAHPGAIVMLILIAVAVVSFAMVFLTGT
;
A
#
# COMPACT_ATOMS: atom_id res chain seq x y z
N MET A 1 -14.14 26.49 -1.26
CA MET A 1 -15.17 25.58 -0.70
C MET A 1 -15.08 24.18 -1.29
N ALA A 2 -15.23 23.97 -2.61
CA ALA A 2 -15.13 22.63 -3.23
C ALA A 2 -13.76 21.94 -3.03
N ILE A 3 -12.65 22.67 -3.26
CA ILE A 3 -11.28 22.16 -3.04
C ILE A 3 -11.07 21.77 -1.57
N THR A 4 -11.57 22.59 -0.64
CA THR A 4 -11.47 22.34 0.81
C THR A 4 -12.20 21.06 1.22
N LEU A 5 -13.41 20.83 0.69
CA LEU A 5 -14.17 19.60 0.94
C LEU A 5 -13.48 18.37 0.34
N PHE A 6 -12.89 18.51 -0.85
CA PHE A 6 -12.11 17.44 -1.47
C PHE A 6 -10.90 17.06 -0.61
N VAL A 7 -10.09 18.04 -0.19
CA VAL A 7 -8.93 17.79 0.69
C VAL A 7 -9.36 17.16 2.02
N ALA A 8 -10.43 17.66 2.65
CA ALA A 8 -10.95 17.10 3.88
C ALA A 8 -11.37 15.63 3.73
N SER A 9 -11.97 15.26 2.59
CA SER A 9 -12.34 13.87 2.32
C SER A 9 -11.13 12.94 2.20
N ILE A 10 -10.06 13.39 1.53
CA ILE A 10 -8.81 12.63 1.37
C ILE A 10 -8.14 12.42 2.73
N LEU A 11 -8.07 13.47 3.56
CA LEU A 11 -7.52 13.37 4.91
C LEU A 11 -8.35 12.44 5.80
N GLY A 12 -9.68 12.52 5.73
CA GLY A 12 -10.58 11.63 6.47
C GLY A 12 -10.42 10.16 6.07
N ILE A 13 -10.38 9.87 4.77
CA ILE A 13 -10.17 8.51 4.26
C ILE A 13 -8.80 7.98 4.67
N THR A 14 -7.75 8.79 4.51
CA THR A 14 -6.38 8.41 4.89
C THR A 14 -6.29 8.12 6.39
N SER A 15 -6.92 8.94 7.23
CA SER A 15 -6.96 8.77 8.68
C SER A 15 -7.75 7.54 9.10
N MET A 16 -8.87 7.24 8.43
CA MET A 16 -9.65 6.02 8.68
C MET A 16 -8.86 4.76 8.33
N VAL A 17 -8.20 4.75 7.16
CA VAL A 17 -7.32 3.66 6.74
C VAL A 17 -6.19 3.48 7.73
N PHE A 18 -5.56 4.57 8.17
CA PHE A 18 -4.49 4.55 9.17
C PHE A 18 -4.98 4.07 10.55
N TYR A 19 -6.16 4.50 10.99
CA TYR A 19 -6.78 4.06 12.25
C TYR A 19 -7.03 2.56 12.25
N LYS A 20 -7.68 2.04 11.19
CA LYS A 20 -7.86 0.59 11.03
C LYS A 20 -6.52 -0.13 11.06
N THR A 21 -5.50 0.52 10.50
CA THR A 21 -4.18 -0.06 10.35
C THR A 21 -3.45 -0.20 11.68
N ILE A 22 -3.25 0.89 12.41
CA ILE A 22 -2.44 0.87 13.61
C ILE A 22 -3.21 0.36 14.83
N ILE A 23 -4.48 0.74 14.95
CA ILE A 23 -5.27 0.51 16.17
C ILE A 23 -5.99 -0.82 16.11
N THR A 24 -6.82 -1.05 15.08
CA THR A 24 -7.71 -2.22 15.07
C THR A 24 -7.00 -3.51 14.66
N LYS A 25 -5.96 -3.41 13.83
CA LYS A 25 -5.20 -4.56 13.28
C LYS A 25 -6.09 -5.65 12.67
N GLU A 26 -7.26 -5.28 12.13
CA GLU A 26 -8.25 -6.21 11.54
C GLU A 26 -7.67 -7.21 10.53
N TRP A 27 -6.55 -6.87 9.88
CA TRP A 27 -5.89 -7.76 8.93
C TRP A 27 -5.18 -8.97 9.55
N ARG A 28 -4.78 -8.91 10.83
CA ARG A 28 -3.78 -9.83 11.42
C ARG A 28 -4.28 -11.27 11.46
N ASN A 29 -5.60 -11.46 11.50
CA ASN A 29 -6.22 -12.77 11.61
C ASN A 29 -6.91 -13.22 10.31
N LYS A 30 -6.71 -12.52 9.19
CA LYS A 30 -7.34 -12.87 7.90
C LYS A 30 -6.64 -14.00 7.17
N VAL A 31 -5.34 -14.19 7.40
CA VAL A 31 -4.52 -15.19 6.70
C VAL A 31 -3.80 -16.06 7.73
N PRO A 32 -4.12 -17.37 7.80
CA PRO A 32 -3.40 -18.30 8.66
C PRO A 32 -1.90 -18.36 8.28
N ASN A 33 -1.03 -18.51 9.28
CA ASN A 33 0.42 -18.66 9.09
C ASN A 33 1.08 -17.58 8.22
N GLU A 34 0.53 -16.36 8.20
CA GLU A 34 1.01 -15.23 7.37
C GLU A 34 2.53 -14.99 7.51
N SER A 35 3.10 -15.23 8.70
CA SER A 35 4.53 -15.06 8.97
C SER A 35 5.46 -15.90 8.10
N GLU A 36 5.02 -17.08 7.63
CA GLU A 36 5.82 -18.00 6.80
C GLU A 36 6.03 -17.45 5.38
N HIS A 37 5.16 -16.55 4.94
CA HIS A 37 5.17 -15.95 3.61
C HIS A 37 6.04 -14.68 3.52
N TRP A 38 6.63 -14.24 4.64
CA TRP A 38 7.55 -13.11 4.69
C TRP A 38 9.00 -13.55 4.49
N ARG A 39 9.70 -12.90 3.56
CA ARG A 39 11.15 -13.05 3.35
C ARG A 39 11.88 -11.79 3.78
N GLY A 40 12.75 -11.93 4.77
CA GLY A 40 13.66 -10.86 5.23
C GLY A 40 12.95 -9.59 5.70
N PHE A 41 11.75 -9.70 6.29
CA PHE A 41 10.91 -8.57 6.75
C PHE A 41 10.41 -7.58 5.68
N ILE A 42 10.82 -7.75 4.42
CA ILE A 42 10.58 -6.79 3.35
C ILE A 42 9.61 -7.36 2.33
N PHE A 43 9.85 -8.57 1.86
CA PHE A 43 9.09 -9.18 0.78
C PHE A 43 8.01 -10.09 1.32
N TYR A 44 6.81 -10.00 0.75
CA TYR A 44 5.69 -10.87 1.04
C TYR A 44 5.27 -11.60 -0.24
N HIS A 45 5.11 -12.91 -0.15
CA HIS A 45 4.71 -13.74 -1.29
C HIS A 45 3.79 -14.86 -0.82
N ASN A 46 2.49 -14.69 -1.04
CA ASN A 46 1.47 -15.69 -0.73
C ASN A 46 0.41 -15.78 -1.85
N PRO A 47 0.46 -16.82 -2.71
CA PRO A 47 -0.53 -17.00 -3.77
C PRO A 47 -1.96 -17.20 -3.26
N ASN A 48 -2.12 -17.73 -2.04
CA ASN A 48 -3.43 -18.01 -1.43
C ASN A 48 -4.06 -16.78 -0.77
N ASP A 49 -3.28 -15.71 -0.60
CA ASP A 49 -3.77 -14.44 -0.09
C ASP A 49 -4.20 -13.55 -1.26
N PRO A 50 -5.50 -13.23 -1.42
CA PRO A 50 -5.99 -12.44 -2.55
C PRO A 50 -5.61 -10.95 -2.47
N ARG A 51 -5.02 -10.51 -1.35
CA ARG A 51 -4.66 -9.10 -1.15
C ARG A 51 -3.49 -8.72 -2.07
N TYR A 52 -3.65 -7.63 -2.81
CA TYR A 52 -2.56 -7.03 -3.61
C TYR A 52 -1.70 -6.11 -2.76
N PHE A 53 -2.34 -5.31 -1.90
CA PHE A 53 -1.68 -4.50 -0.87
C PHE A 53 -2.05 -5.02 0.51
N LEU A 54 -1.05 -5.06 1.37
CA LEU A 54 -1.22 -5.39 2.77
C LEU A 54 -0.25 -4.56 3.61
N PRO A 55 -0.56 -4.32 4.89
CA PRO A 55 0.36 -3.64 5.80
C PRO A 55 1.65 -4.43 5.97
N LYS A 56 2.75 -3.72 6.24
CA LYS A 56 4.00 -4.38 6.64
C LYS A 56 3.82 -5.14 7.95
N ARG A 57 4.60 -6.21 8.18
CA ARG A 57 4.59 -6.96 9.46
C ARG A 57 4.85 -6.06 10.69
N THR A 58 5.58 -4.96 10.51
CA THR A 58 5.83 -3.94 11.55
C THR A 58 4.58 -3.12 11.91
N GLY A 59 3.53 -3.17 11.09
CA GLY A 59 2.31 -2.36 11.21
C GLY A 59 2.42 -0.96 10.61
N LEU A 60 3.62 -0.50 10.24
CA LEU A 60 3.85 0.82 9.66
C LEU A 60 4.11 0.72 8.15
N GLY A 61 3.22 1.34 7.39
CA GLY A 61 3.26 1.35 5.94
C GLY A 61 2.67 0.09 5.30
N TRP A 62 2.74 0.08 3.97
CA TRP A 62 2.16 -0.97 3.13
C TRP A 62 3.25 -1.69 2.34
N THR A 63 2.97 -2.93 1.96
CA THR A 63 3.73 -3.73 1.01
C THR A 63 2.78 -4.29 -0.04
N ILE A 64 3.36 -4.91 -1.07
CA ILE A 64 2.60 -5.65 -2.07
C ILE A 64 2.81 -7.15 -1.91
N ASN A 65 1.80 -7.92 -2.30
CA ASN A 65 1.94 -9.36 -2.43
C ASN A 65 2.53 -9.71 -3.80
N LEU A 66 3.80 -10.10 -3.81
CA LEU A 66 4.55 -10.41 -5.03
C LEU A 66 4.10 -11.70 -5.73
N ALA A 67 3.18 -12.47 -5.13
CA ALA A 67 2.60 -13.64 -5.77
C ALA A 67 1.65 -13.28 -6.93
N HIS A 68 1.18 -12.03 -7.01
CA HIS A 68 0.19 -11.59 -8.00
C HIS A 68 0.80 -10.71 -9.08
N PRO A 69 0.78 -11.13 -10.36
CA PRO A 69 1.27 -10.30 -11.47
C PRO A 69 0.61 -8.92 -11.54
N GLY A 70 -0.68 -8.84 -11.23
CA GLY A 70 -1.41 -7.57 -11.19
C GLY A 70 -0.88 -6.60 -10.12
N ALA A 71 -0.43 -7.10 -8.97
CA ALA A 71 0.17 -6.26 -7.93
C ALA A 71 1.53 -5.70 -8.37
N ILE A 72 2.32 -6.50 -9.11
CA ILE A 72 3.60 -6.08 -9.68
C ILE A 72 3.39 -5.02 -10.76
N VAL A 73 2.47 -5.24 -11.70
CA VAL A 73 2.14 -4.28 -12.77
C VAL A 73 1.71 -2.95 -12.17
N MET A 74 0.84 -2.97 -11.16
CA MET A 74 0.40 -1.77 -10.47
C MET A 74 1.56 -1.04 -9.78
N LEU A 75 2.48 -1.74 -9.13
CA LEU A 75 3.67 -1.12 -8.52
C LEU A 75 4.55 -0.44 -9.58
N ILE A 76 4.76 -1.08 -10.73
CA ILE A 76 5.53 -0.51 -11.84
C ILE A 76 4.85 0.76 -12.36
N LEU A 77 3.52 0.74 -12.54
CA LEU A 77 2.76 1.92 -12.98
C LEU A 77 2.88 3.09 -12.00
N ILE A 78 2.78 2.81 -10.69
CA ILE A 78 2.97 3.83 -9.65
C ILE A 78 4.40 4.38 -9.69
N ALA A 79 5.40 3.52 -9.81
CA ALA A 79 6.81 3.93 -9.88
C ALA A 79 7.07 4.82 -11.12
N VAL A 80 6.56 4.42 -12.29
CA VAL A 80 6.65 5.21 -13.52
C VAL A 80 5.97 6.56 -13.33
N ALA A 81 4.75 6.60 -12.80
CA ALA A 81 4.03 7.85 -12.57
C ALA A 81 4.80 8.80 -11.64
N VAL A 82 5.37 8.28 -10.54
CA VAL A 82 6.17 9.07 -9.59
C VAL A 82 7.45 9.58 -10.24
N VAL A 83 8.16 8.76 -11.00
CA VAL A 83 9.40 9.17 -11.70
C VAL A 83 9.08 10.20 -12.79
N SER A 84 8.05 9.96 -13.61
CA SER A 84 7.60 10.91 -14.64
C SER A 84 7.21 12.25 -14.02
N PHE A 85 6.44 12.23 -12.93
CA PHE A 85 6.11 13.43 -12.18
C PHE A 85 7.39 14.12 -11.70
N ALA A 86 8.27 13.44 -10.98
CA ALA A 86 9.53 14.02 -10.50
C ALA A 86 10.37 14.64 -11.63
N MET A 87 10.45 13.98 -12.79
CA MET A 87 11.17 14.49 -13.97
C MET A 87 10.57 15.80 -14.51
N VAL A 88 9.24 15.92 -14.57
CA VAL A 88 8.56 17.17 -14.95
C VAL A 88 8.97 18.31 -14.00
N PHE A 89 8.89 18.07 -12.68
CA PHE A 89 9.30 19.08 -11.68
C PHE A 89 10.79 19.45 -11.77
N LEU A 90 11.67 18.47 -12.01
CA LEU A 90 13.12 18.70 -12.06
C LEU A 90 13.57 19.40 -13.34
N THR A 91 12.88 19.18 -14.46
CA THR A 91 13.25 19.76 -15.77
C THR A 91 12.55 21.09 -16.04
N GLY A 92 11.57 21.48 -15.22
CA GLY A 92 10.81 22.72 -15.40
C GLY A 92 10.00 22.77 -16.69
N THR A 93 9.68 21.59 -17.26
CA THR A 93 8.77 21.43 -18.39
C THR A 93 7.33 21.26 -17.94
#